data_AF-A0A967F8H0-F1
#
_entry.id   AF-A0A967F8H0-F1
#
_cell.length_a   1.000
_cell.length_b   1.000
_cell.length_c   1.000
_cell.angle_alpha   90.00
_cell.angle_beta   90.00
_cell.angle_gamma   90.00
#
_symmetry.space_group_name_H-M   'P 1'
#
loop_
_entity.id
_entity.type
_entity.pdbx_description
1 polymer ?
#
loop_
_entity_poly.entity_id
_entity_poly.type
_entity_poly.pdbx_seq_one_letter_code
_entity_poly.pdbx_strand_id
1 'polypeptide(L)'
;MIRRDFLKNTTMAGFLAAVPLAGPRALAGSGGSTAGVAGGQAKFDFQRYREHTTLCPVYRVTPDDGYYLHTFYDICPWSPSQRYLACTKFPFQDREPVYGEEAQVCIV
;
A
#
# COMPACT_ATOMS: atom_id res chain seq x y z
N MET A 1 22.03 2.13 13.58
CA MET A 1 20.74 2.39 14.25
C MET A 1 20.13 1.09 14.72
N ILE A 2 19.83 0.98 16.02
CA ILE A 2 19.37 -0.26 16.67
C ILE A 2 17.84 -0.30 16.62
N ARG A 3 17.28 -1.46 16.25
CA ARG A 3 15.86 -1.71 15.87
C ARG A 3 14.81 -1.50 16.98
N ARG A 4 15.19 -1.01 18.16
CA ARG A 4 14.29 -0.84 19.31
C ARG A 4 13.67 0.56 19.42
N ASP A 5 14.15 1.53 18.64
CA ASP A 5 13.67 2.91 18.72
C ASP A 5 12.56 3.22 17.70
N PHE A 6 12.37 2.38 16.68
CA PHE A 6 11.29 2.55 15.70
C PHE A 6 9.91 2.36 16.35
N LEU A 7 9.75 1.35 17.22
CA LEU A 7 8.50 1.14 17.96
C LEU A 7 8.27 2.16 19.08
N LYS A 8 9.28 2.92 19.50
CA LYS A 8 9.15 3.96 20.54
C LYS A 8 8.85 5.34 19.96
N ASN A 9 9.32 5.62 18.74
CA ASN A 9 9.11 6.92 18.09
C ASN A 9 8.00 6.90 17.03
N THR A 10 7.47 5.73 16.65
CA THR A 10 6.29 5.63 15.79
C THR A 10 5.03 5.37 16.62
N THR A 11 4.80 6.25 17.59
CA THR A 11 3.48 6.46 18.18
C THR A 11 2.64 7.21 17.15
N MET A 12 2.16 6.49 16.11
CA MET A 12 0.97 6.89 15.36
C MET A 12 -0.24 6.70 16.28
N ALA A 13 -0.35 7.56 17.29
CA ALA A 13 -1.56 7.77 18.07
C ALA A 13 -1.75 9.29 18.12
N GLY A 14 -2.62 9.80 17.25
CA GLY A 14 -2.85 11.24 17.16
C GLY A 14 -3.78 11.70 16.04
N PHE A 15 -4.62 10.84 15.47
CA PHE A 15 -5.80 11.31 14.73
C PHE A 15 -6.91 11.64 15.73
N LEU A 16 -6.67 12.66 16.56
CA LEU A 16 -7.69 13.34 17.36
C LEU A 16 -7.40 14.85 17.29
N ALA A 17 -7.60 15.41 16.10
CA ALA A 17 -7.85 16.84 15.98
C ALA A 17 -9.27 17.11 16.52
N ALA A 18 -9.38 17.34 17.82
CA ALA A 18 -10.57 17.94 18.41
C ALA A 18 -10.59 19.43 17.99
N VAL A 19 -11.15 19.71 16.82
CA VAL A 19 -11.52 21.06 16.41
C VAL A 19 -12.87 21.37 17.07
N PRO A 20 -13.00 22.40 17.94
CA PRO A 20 -14.30 22.81 18.43
C PRO A 20 -15.11 23.40 17.27
N LEU A 21 -16.13 22.67 16.85
CA LEU A 21 -17.09 23.06 15.84
C LEU A 21 -18.03 24.14 16.43
N ALA A 22 -17.63 25.42 16.35
CA ALA A 22 -18.51 26.55 16.61
C ALA A 22 -18.76 27.30 15.31
N GLY A 23 -19.76 26.84 14.54
CA GLY A 23 -20.26 27.56 13.38
C GLY A 23 -21.10 26.65 12.47
N PRO A 24 -22.38 26.95 12.21
CA PRO A 24 -23.26 26.08 11.43
C PRO A 24 -23.03 26.14 9.91
N ARG A 25 -21.84 26.54 9.43
CA ARG A 25 -21.67 26.88 8.01
C ARG A 25 -20.23 26.82 7.48
N ALA A 26 -19.60 25.65 7.50
CA ALA A 26 -18.42 25.39 6.66
C ALA A 26 -18.13 23.90 6.60
N LEU A 27 -18.72 23.19 5.64
CA LEU A 27 -18.21 21.97 4.98
C LEU A 27 -19.32 21.42 4.06
N ALA A 28 -19.75 22.25 3.10
CA ALA A 28 -20.36 21.74 1.89
C ALA A 28 -19.23 21.30 0.94
N GLY A 29 -18.50 20.25 1.35
CA GLY A 29 -17.69 19.47 0.44
C GLY A 29 -18.62 18.49 -0.25
N SER A 30 -18.79 18.64 -1.56
CA SER A 30 -19.52 17.69 -2.41
C SER A 30 -19.16 16.27 -2.03
N GLY A 31 -20.16 15.49 -1.59
CA GLY A 31 -20.00 14.10 -1.19
C GLY A 31 -19.43 13.27 -2.32
N GLY A 32 -18.10 13.10 -2.32
CA GLY A 32 -17.47 12.00 -3.01
C GLY A 32 -17.95 10.73 -2.33
N SER A 33 -18.59 9.86 -3.10
CA SER A 33 -19.01 8.54 -2.65
C SER A 33 -17.77 7.79 -2.15
N THR A 34 -17.61 7.65 -0.84
CA THR A 34 -16.68 6.66 -0.27
C THR A 34 -17.35 5.30 -0.43
N ALA A 35 -17.33 4.78 -1.66
CA ALA A 35 -17.55 3.37 -1.90
C ALA A 35 -16.44 2.65 -1.13
N GLY A 36 -16.78 2.08 0.02
CA GLY A 36 -15.84 1.30 0.81
C GLY A 36 -15.29 0.19 -0.08
N VAL A 37 -14.00 0.26 -0.41
CA VAL A 37 -13.32 -0.82 -1.12
C VAL A 37 -13.28 -2.00 -0.15
N ALA A 38 -14.16 -2.97 -0.35
CA ALA A 38 -14.15 -4.21 0.40
C ALA A 38 -12.82 -4.93 0.11
N GLY A 39 -11.92 -4.96 1.09
CA GLY A 39 -10.68 -5.72 1.00
C GLY A 39 -11.00 -7.20 0.87
N GLY A 40 -10.59 -7.81 -0.24
CA GLY A 40 -10.70 -9.25 -0.49
C GLY A 40 -9.36 -9.95 -0.31
N GLN A 41 -9.37 -11.18 0.19
CA GLN A 41 -8.20 -12.06 0.17
C GLN A 41 -8.29 -12.99 -1.05
N ALA A 42 -7.27 -12.97 -1.90
CA ALA A 42 -7.12 -13.92 -2.99
C ALA A 42 -5.95 -14.86 -2.71
N LYS A 43 -6.06 -16.11 -3.16
CA LYS A 43 -4.94 -17.05 -3.19
C LYS A 43 -4.24 -16.92 -4.53
N PHE A 44 -2.92 -16.87 -4.50
CA PHE A 44 -2.09 -16.81 -5.70
C PHE A 44 -0.86 -17.69 -5.51
N ASP A 45 -0.63 -18.59 -6.45
CA ASP A 45 0.54 -19.46 -6.45
C ASP A 45 1.70 -18.75 -7.13
N PHE A 46 2.78 -18.53 -6.39
CA PHE A 46 3.95 -17.83 -6.91
C PHE A 46 4.61 -18.63 -8.03
N GLN A 47 4.70 -17.99 -9.20
CA GLN A 47 5.25 -18.61 -10.39
C GLN A 47 6.74 -18.27 -10.53
N ARG A 48 7.53 -19.19 -11.09
CA ARG A 48 8.94 -18.91 -11.37
C ARG A 48 9.04 -17.89 -12.51
N TYR A 49 9.87 -16.87 -12.36
CA TYR A 49 10.01 -15.81 -13.38
C TYR A 49 10.59 -16.37 -14.70
N ARG A 50 11.63 -17.20 -14.61
CA ARG A 50 12.25 -17.94 -15.72
C ARG A 50 12.80 -19.28 -15.25
N GLU A 51 12.65 -20.34 -16.04
CA GLU A 51 13.05 -21.69 -15.64
C GLU A 51 14.58 -21.90 -15.64
N HIS A 52 15.30 -21.37 -16.64
CA HIS A 52 16.69 -21.77 -16.90
C HIS A 52 17.71 -20.62 -17.02
N THR A 53 17.36 -19.40 -16.61
CA THR A 53 18.15 -18.20 -16.98
C THR A 53 18.65 -17.37 -15.80
N THR A 54 18.39 -17.76 -14.55
CA THR A 54 18.76 -16.98 -13.37
C THR A 54 19.78 -17.72 -12.49
N LEU A 55 20.73 -16.99 -11.90
CA LEU A 55 21.76 -17.54 -10.99
C LEU A 55 21.17 -18.12 -9.69
N CYS A 56 19.98 -17.66 -9.32
CA CYS A 56 19.19 -18.17 -8.20
C CYS A 56 17.71 -18.26 -8.59
N PRO A 57 16.87 -19.02 -7.86
CA PRO A 57 15.43 -19.04 -8.10
C PRO A 57 14.82 -17.65 -7.91
N VAL A 58 14.14 -17.15 -8.94
CA VAL A 58 13.40 -15.88 -8.91
C VAL A 58 11.93 -16.19 -9.12
N TYR A 59 11.07 -15.64 -8.27
CA TYR A 59 9.62 -15.86 -8.30
C TYR A 59 8.88 -14.54 -8.57
N ARG A 60 7.82 -14.64 -9.36
CA ARG A 60 6.80 -13.61 -9.53
C ARG A 60 5.79 -13.78 -8.40
N VAL A 61 5.76 -12.80 -7.50
CA VAL A 61 4.90 -12.80 -6.30
C VAL A 61 3.59 -12.04 -6.52
N THR A 62 3.48 -11.27 -7.60
CA THR A 62 2.27 -10.50 -7.95
C THR A 62 1.50 -11.18 -9.09
N PRO A 63 0.15 -11.20 -9.04
CA PRO A 63 -0.67 -11.66 -10.17
C PRO A 63 -0.56 -10.74 -11.40
N ASP A 64 -1.09 -11.21 -12.54
CA ASP A 64 -1.13 -10.47 -13.81
C ASP A 64 -2.35 -9.54 -13.95
N ASP A 65 -2.95 -9.13 -12.83
CA ASP A 65 -4.24 -8.45 -12.77
C ASP A 65 -4.12 -6.93 -12.49
N GLY A 66 -2.93 -6.37 -12.63
CA GLY A 66 -2.67 -4.94 -12.54
C GLY A 66 -1.21 -4.60 -12.31
N TYR A 67 -0.95 -3.34 -11.95
CA TYR A 67 0.40 -2.81 -11.84
C TYR A 67 0.77 -2.61 -10.37
N TYR A 68 1.71 -3.41 -9.89
CA TYR A 68 2.14 -3.41 -8.49
C TYR A 68 3.44 -2.63 -8.34
N LEU A 69 3.45 -1.72 -7.37
CA LEU A 69 4.59 -0.89 -7.05
C LEU A 69 4.89 -1.01 -5.55
N HIS A 70 6.11 -1.41 -5.20
CA HIS A 70 6.56 -1.38 -3.81
C HIS A 70 7.04 0.03 -3.43
N THR A 71 7.21 0.29 -2.14
CA THR A 71 7.66 1.60 -1.65
C THR A 71 8.94 2.08 -2.33
N PHE A 72 9.04 3.39 -2.52
CA PHE A 72 10.26 4.02 -3.05
C PHE A 72 11.29 4.24 -1.93
N TYR A 73 12.55 4.39 -2.33
CA TYR A 73 13.69 4.80 -1.50
C TYR A 73 14.15 3.79 -0.43
N ASP A 74 14.41 4.27 0.78
CA ASP A 74 15.09 3.62 1.90
C ASP A 74 14.14 2.80 2.80
N ILE A 75 12.87 2.70 2.41
CA ILE A 75 11.87 1.91 3.13
C ILE A 75 11.85 0.50 2.57
N CYS A 76 12.23 -0.47 3.42
CA CYS A 76 12.09 -1.88 3.11
C CYS A 76 10.59 -2.25 3.03
N PRO A 77 10.08 -2.76 1.89
CA PRO A 77 8.68 -3.13 1.74
C PRO A 77 8.35 -4.48 2.40
N TRP A 78 9.37 -5.16 2.94
CA TRP A 78 9.21 -6.45 3.60
C TRP A 78 8.98 -6.27 5.10
N SER A 79 8.05 -7.06 5.62
CA SER A 79 7.89 -7.26 7.06
C SER A 79 9.20 -7.74 7.72
N PRO A 80 9.42 -7.48 9.03
CA PRO A 80 10.61 -7.97 9.74
C PRO A 80 10.79 -9.49 9.71
N SER A 81 9.70 -10.25 9.56
CA SER A 81 9.70 -11.71 9.39
C SER A 81 9.98 -12.16 7.96
N GLN A 82 10.06 -11.22 7.01
CA GLN A 82 10.22 -11.44 5.57
C GLN A 82 9.13 -12.30 4.92
N ARG A 83 7.96 -12.41 5.57
CA ARG A 83 6.84 -13.21 5.05
C ARG A 83 5.86 -12.41 4.21
N TYR A 84 5.75 -11.12 4.48
CA TYR A 84 4.81 -10.23 3.83
C TYR A 84 5.53 -9.10 3.09
N LEU A 85 5.05 -8.82 1.88
CA LEU A 85 5.47 -7.71 1.03
C LEU A 85 4.33 -6.70 0.91
N ALA A 86 4.60 -5.44 1.25
CA ALA A 86 3.66 -4.34 1.05
C ALA A 86 3.82 -3.75 -0.36
N CYS A 87 2.71 -3.65 -1.09
CA CYS A 87 2.64 -3.05 -2.42
C CYS A 87 1.44 -2.11 -2.56
N THR A 88 1.57 -1.15 -3.45
CA THR A 88 0.46 -0.34 -3.96
C THR A 88 0.15 -0.79 -5.38
N LYS A 89 -1.11 -1.12 -5.65
CA LYS A 89 -1.60 -1.54 -6.96
C LYS A 89 -2.36 -0.41 -7.64
N PHE A 90 -2.01 -0.14 -8.89
CA PHE A 90 -2.68 0.81 -9.77
C PHE A 90 -3.36 0.09 -10.95
N PRO A 91 -4.46 0.66 -11.49
CA PRO A 91 -5.09 0.16 -12.70
C PRO A 91 -4.39 0.63 -13.99
N PHE A 92 -3.36 1.48 -13.89
CA PHE A 92 -2.63 2.05 -15.03
C PHE A 92 -1.12 2.17 -14.76
N GLN A 93 -0.32 2.33 -15.82
CA GLN A 93 1.13 2.53 -15.77
C GLN A 93 1.64 3.56 -16.82
N ASP A 94 0.76 4.06 -17.68
CA ASP A 94 1.07 4.91 -18.83
C ASP A 94 1.18 6.40 -18.48
N ARG A 95 0.88 6.78 -17.24
CA ARG A 95 0.90 8.16 -16.74
C ARG A 95 1.13 8.24 -15.24
N GLU A 96 1.42 9.44 -14.76
CA GLU A 96 1.49 9.74 -13.34
C GLU A 96 0.08 9.77 -12.71
N PRO A 97 -0.06 9.33 -11.44
CA PRO A 97 -1.31 9.41 -10.72
C PRO A 97 -1.67 10.87 -10.37
N VAL A 98 -2.95 11.19 -10.41
CA VAL A 98 -3.51 12.50 -10.01
C VAL A 98 -4.18 12.38 -8.65
N TYR A 99 -4.20 13.48 -7.89
CA TYR A 99 -4.89 13.52 -6.60
C TYR A 99 -6.39 13.14 -6.74
N GLY A 100 -6.87 12.27 -5.86
CA GLY A 100 -8.24 11.77 -5.86
C GLY A 100 -8.44 10.47 -6.64
N GLU A 101 -7.41 9.97 -7.32
CA GLU A 101 -7.48 8.67 -7.98
C GLU A 101 -7.35 7.50 -7.01
N GLU A 102 -7.94 6.37 -7.39
CA GLU A 102 -7.94 5.17 -6.56
C GLU A 102 -6.67 4.34 -6.75
N ALA A 103 -6.14 3.86 -5.62
CA ALA A 103 -5.08 2.87 -5.56
C ALA A 103 -5.42 1.84 -4.49
N GLN A 104 -5.00 0.60 -4.70
CA GLN A 104 -5.22 -0.47 -3.73
C GLN A 104 -3.94 -0.72 -2.94
N VAL A 105 -4.05 -0.82 -1.62
CA VAL A 105 -2.94 -1.27 -0.77
C VAL A 105 -3.03 -2.79 -0.66
N CYS A 106 -1.99 -3.47 -1.10
CA CYS A 106 -1.91 -4.92 -1.14
C CYS A 106 -0.83 -5.42 -0.18
N ILE A 107 -1.14 -6.52 0.51
CA ILE A 107 -0.17 -7.32 1.25
C ILE A 107 -0.09 -8.66 0.54
N VAL A 108 1.08 -8.96 0.01
CA VAL A 108 1.42 -10.25 -0.59
C VAL A 108 2.08 -11.13 0.45
#